data_AF-A0A7V7D5N6-F1
#
_entry.id   AF-A0A7V7D5N6-F1
#
_cell.length_a   1.000
_cell.length_b   1.000
_cell.length_c   1.000
_cell.angle_alpha   90.00
_cell.angle_beta   90.00
_cell.angle_gamma   90.00
#
_symmetry.space_group_name_H-M   'P 1'
#
loop_
_entity.id
_entity.type
_entity.pdbx_description
1 polymer ?
#
loop_
_entity_poly.entity_id
_entity_poly.type
_entity_poly.pdbx_seq_one_letter_code
_entity_poly.pdbx_strand_id
1 'polypeptide(L)'
;MDEKRCFFSTIAQPLQAILTILVLVGILLQATSVTADESGPARLDSVQDRSDLRPGYVQGDVVSYSYVPNKRWTRRQACGILPYLCEYGLQKHQDDIPLRTYHQENIRRIDMVSRWSTAVMLYPRRRSYRDEIINLMIRCFKNRQLIILRVYWSPGEPDPYSQAVDLLQTLWAKRNKVLTSPEGDRATGRQLINNILMIKLGDEGLGAFGTEGLEMIHKKFYDTVKYRVMDGKKPFAHIKAWYNMIGYWNGCYAATQKDVDIHKHRKIPSNAEFIGTDVYQWWGLKWAPFDPYGPGITRGQVQRVVNHWHRYFTKYYVDGLKMEANKIPSPESQNETHAMMGAIDLANARNAMMFFIGVSAQIKGVTYTTPIETMDAYYDNLKAGPWVGLSWWHFGDFTDTEGTIHYVDKDPRHYTPAHPEGTAYPQQKLDKLHEEFIASRMRMFEDVVYNQFGRLNPKDGRF
;
A
#
# COMPACT_ATOMS: atom_id res chain seq x y z
N MET A 1 29.01 -15.18 -25.51
CA MET A 1 29.27 -16.42 -24.78
C MET A 1 29.56 -16.06 -23.34
N ASP A 2 28.85 -16.75 -22.47
CA ASP A 2 28.60 -16.51 -21.05
C ASP A 2 29.84 -16.30 -20.17
N GLU A 3 29.69 -15.45 -19.14
CA GLU A 3 29.59 -15.89 -17.75
C GLU A 3 29.76 -14.70 -16.79
N LYS A 4 28.67 -14.29 -16.12
CA LYS A 4 28.75 -13.67 -14.79
C LYS A 4 27.60 -14.13 -13.90
N ARG A 5 27.98 -15.03 -12.99
CA ARG A 5 27.61 -15.08 -11.56
C ARG A 5 26.11 -15.18 -11.25
N CYS A 6 25.63 -16.42 -11.33
CA CYS A 6 24.63 -16.95 -10.41
C CYS A 6 25.37 -17.40 -9.13
N PHE A 7 25.12 -16.75 -7.99
CA PHE A 7 25.60 -17.21 -6.69
C PHE A 7 24.37 -17.65 -5.89
N PHE A 8 24.01 -18.93 -6.00
CA PHE A 8 23.36 -19.75 -4.97
C PHE A 8 23.40 -21.21 -5.41
N SER A 9 24.46 -21.89 -5.00
CA SER A 9 24.57 -23.35 -4.92
C SER A 9 25.73 -23.57 -3.93
N THR A 10 25.80 -24.55 -3.04
CA THR A 10 25.13 -25.83 -2.86
C THR A 10 25.55 -26.29 -1.46
N ILE A 11 24.65 -26.87 -0.66
CA ILE A 11 24.98 -28.11 0.05
C ILE A 11 23.73 -28.98 0.01
N ALA A 12 23.82 -30.10 -0.68
CA ALA A 12 22.84 -31.17 -0.67
C ALA A 12 23.53 -32.49 -0.29
N GLN A 13 23.05 -33.08 0.82
CA GLN A 13 22.76 -34.51 1.07
C GLN A 13 23.90 -35.57 1.09
N PRO A 14 23.65 -36.84 1.49
CA PRO A 14 22.88 -37.41 2.63
C PRO A 14 23.60 -38.64 3.30
N LEU A 15 23.07 -39.21 4.41
CA LEU A 15 23.10 -40.67 4.71
C LEU A 15 22.39 -41.04 6.05
N GLN A 16 21.48 -42.03 5.95
CA GLN A 16 21.07 -43.15 6.85
C GLN A 16 21.50 -43.12 8.34
N ALA A 17 20.78 -43.63 9.36
CA ALA A 17 19.51 -44.31 9.60
C ALA A 17 19.52 -44.70 11.12
N ILE A 18 18.41 -45.21 11.68
CA ILE A 18 18.31 -45.99 12.96
C ILE A 18 18.32 -45.14 14.27
N LEU A 19 17.47 -45.26 15.31
CA LEU A 19 16.53 -46.28 15.82
C LEU A 19 15.44 -45.63 16.75
N THR A 20 14.19 -46.09 16.61
CA THR A 20 13.11 -46.46 17.57
C THR A 20 13.16 -46.08 19.07
N ILE A 21 12.00 -45.63 19.62
CA ILE A 21 11.19 -46.14 20.78
C ILE A 21 10.00 -45.15 21.03
N LEU A 22 8.73 -45.46 20.68
CA LEU A 22 7.63 -46.09 21.49
C LEU A 22 7.43 -45.38 22.87
N VAL A 23 6.25 -44.96 23.37
CA VAL A 23 4.88 -45.50 23.27
C VAL A 23 3.91 -44.67 24.17
N LEU A 24 2.58 -44.76 23.90
CA LEU A 24 1.41 -44.47 24.78
C LEU A 24 1.13 -42.97 25.11
N VAL A 25 -0.08 -42.40 25.08
CA VAL A 25 -1.48 -42.79 25.35
C VAL A 25 -2.36 -41.79 24.55
N GLY A 26 -3.35 -42.16 23.74
CA GLY A 26 -4.65 -42.71 24.12
C GLY A 26 -5.76 -41.79 23.58
N ILE A 27 -6.35 -42.20 22.47
CA ILE A 27 -7.56 -41.62 21.88
C ILE A 27 -8.75 -42.05 22.74
N LEU A 28 -9.48 -41.10 23.30
CA LEU A 28 -10.87 -41.33 23.72
C LEU A 28 -11.69 -40.05 23.55
N LEU A 29 -12.74 -40.22 22.74
CA LEU A 29 -13.86 -39.31 22.55
C LEU A 29 -14.43 -38.83 23.88
N GLN A 30 -14.71 -37.53 23.98
CA GLN A 30 -15.93 -37.07 24.63
C GLN A 30 -16.36 -35.71 24.08
N ALA A 31 -17.58 -35.71 23.54
CA ALA A 31 -18.34 -34.54 23.25
C ALA A 31 -18.71 -33.83 24.56
N THR A 32 -18.43 -32.53 24.63
CA THR A 32 -19.17 -31.60 25.49
C THR A 32 -19.38 -30.30 24.72
N SER A 33 -20.64 -30.06 24.41
CA SER A 33 -21.19 -28.74 24.11
C SER A 33 -20.94 -27.82 25.31
N VAL A 34 -20.20 -26.72 25.11
CA VAL A 34 -20.17 -25.59 26.03
C VAL A 34 -20.18 -24.30 25.22
N THR A 35 -21.38 -23.72 25.19
CA THR A 35 -21.75 -22.30 25.13
C THR A 35 -20.88 -21.35 24.31
N ALA A 36 -21.55 -20.77 23.29
CA ALA A 36 -21.21 -19.50 22.70
C ALA A 36 -20.86 -18.46 23.78
N ASP A 37 -19.62 -17.95 23.73
CA ASP A 37 -19.25 -16.73 24.42
C ASP A 37 -19.32 -15.59 23.40
N GLU A 38 -20.44 -14.88 23.44
CA GLU A 38 -20.73 -13.68 22.66
C GLU A 38 -19.83 -12.53 23.10
N SER A 39 -18.57 -12.53 22.65
CA SER A 39 -17.74 -11.31 22.62
C SER A 39 -17.71 -10.74 21.20
N GLY A 40 -18.89 -10.31 20.74
CA GLY A 40 -19.01 -9.47 19.55
C GLY A 40 -18.17 -8.19 19.68
N PRO A 41 -17.69 -7.60 18.58
CA PRO A 41 -16.95 -6.35 18.65
C PRO A 41 -17.82 -5.28 19.31
N ALA A 42 -17.28 -4.62 20.33
CA ALA A 42 -17.92 -3.52 21.04
C ALA A 42 -18.61 -2.59 20.04
N ARG A 43 -19.93 -2.42 20.20
CA ARG A 43 -20.70 -1.39 19.50
C ARG A 43 -20.00 -0.06 19.75
N LEU A 44 -19.42 0.51 18.69
CA LEU A 44 -19.15 1.94 18.64
C LEU A 44 -20.47 2.64 18.87
N ASP A 45 -20.50 3.53 19.87
CA ASP A 45 -21.68 4.31 20.22
C ASP A 45 -22.33 4.91 18.97
N SER A 46 -23.66 4.87 19.01
CA SER A 46 -24.63 5.27 18.00
C SER A 46 -24.19 6.38 17.03
N VAL A 47 -24.47 6.13 15.75
CA VAL A 47 -24.43 7.08 14.64
C VAL A 47 -24.97 8.45 15.06
N GLN A 48 -24.08 9.40 15.32
CA GLN A 48 -24.42 10.81 15.28
C GLN A 48 -24.78 11.15 13.84
N ASP A 49 -25.93 11.83 13.70
CA ASP A 49 -26.40 12.39 12.45
C ASP A 49 -25.29 13.26 11.82
N ARG A 50 -25.15 13.19 10.50
CA ARG A 50 -24.03 13.84 9.79
C ARG A 50 -24.06 15.37 9.89
N SER A 51 -25.15 15.95 10.41
CA SER A 51 -25.39 17.38 10.55
C SER A 51 -24.43 18.12 11.49
N ASP A 52 -23.72 17.41 12.38
CA ASP A 52 -22.97 18.05 13.48
C ASP A 52 -21.45 18.10 13.27
N LEU A 53 -20.94 17.55 12.15
CA LEU A 53 -19.51 17.58 11.87
C LEU A 53 -19.08 18.91 11.27
N ARG A 54 -17.99 19.46 11.81
CA ARG A 54 -17.37 20.68 11.26
C ARG A 54 -16.93 20.44 9.80
N PRO A 55 -16.89 21.48 8.96
CA PRO A 55 -16.42 21.38 7.59
C PRO A 55 -15.12 20.60 7.45
N GLY A 56 -15.06 19.72 6.46
CA GLY A 56 -13.92 18.85 6.15
C GLY A 56 -13.71 17.64 7.08
N TYR A 57 -14.44 17.53 8.20
CA TYR A 57 -14.47 16.31 9.00
C TYR A 57 -15.44 15.29 8.43
N VAL A 58 -15.02 14.03 8.44
CA VAL A 58 -15.75 12.92 7.84
C VAL A 58 -15.84 11.77 8.84
N GLN A 59 -17.04 11.21 8.99
CA GLN A 59 -17.26 10.00 9.79
C GLN A 59 -16.84 8.74 9.02
N GLY A 60 -15.92 7.97 9.61
CA GLY A 60 -15.59 6.59 9.25
C GLY A 60 -15.66 5.64 10.45
N ASP A 61 -14.64 4.79 10.63
CA ASP A 61 -14.41 4.07 11.90
C ASP A 61 -14.02 5.05 13.02
N VAL A 62 -13.53 6.22 12.63
CA VAL A 62 -13.18 7.37 13.46
C VAL A 62 -13.56 8.65 12.73
N VAL A 63 -13.77 9.75 13.46
CA VAL A 63 -13.90 11.10 12.88
C VAL A 63 -12.51 11.62 12.51
N SER A 64 -12.23 11.69 11.21
CA SER A 64 -10.98 12.23 10.65
C SER A 64 -11.24 13.51 9.87
N TYR A 65 -10.22 14.35 9.71
CA TYR A 65 -10.26 15.51 8.83
C TYR A 65 -9.58 15.15 7.50
N SER A 66 -10.36 14.73 6.52
CA SER A 66 -9.85 14.16 5.28
C SER A 66 -10.84 14.32 4.13
N TYR A 67 -10.38 14.14 2.89
CA TYR A 67 -11.28 14.10 1.72
C TYR A 67 -12.13 12.82 1.66
N VAL A 68 -11.62 11.72 2.21
CA VAL A 68 -12.27 10.41 2.21
C VAL A 68 -12.37 9.85 3.63
N PRO A 69 -13.37 9.00 3.94
CA PRO A 69 -13.49 8.42 5.28
C PRO A 69 -12.34 7.47 5.62
N ASN A 70 -11.80 7.57 6.85
CA ASN A 70 -10.97 6.53 7.44
C ASN A 70 -11.87 5.40 7.97
N LYS A 71 -12.15 4.38 7.15
CA LYS A 71 -13.06 3.30 7.51
C LYS A 71 -12.64 1.95 6.94
N ARG A 72 -13.21 0.88 7.49
CA ARG A 72 -13.19 -0.43 6.83
C ARG A 72 -14.24 -0.47 5.72
N TRP A 73 -13.87 -1.08 4.60
CA TRP A 73 -14.74 -1.31 3.46
C TRP A 73 -14.95 -2.81 3.30
N THR A 74 -16.20 -3.23 3.18
CA THR A 74 -16.48 -4.58 2.67
C THR A 74 -16.15 -4.63 1.17
N ARG A 75 -15.86 -5.82 0.62
CA ARG A 75 -15.59 -5.99 -0.82
C ARG A 75 -16.68 -5.38 -1.70
N ARG A 76 -17.95 -5.57 -1.34
CA ARG A 76 -19.09 -4.99 -2.06
C ARG A 76 -19.09 -3.46 -2.04
N GLN A 77 -18.70 -2.84 -0.92
CA GLN A 77 -18.59 -1.38 -0.83
C GLN A 77 -17.35 -0.84 -1.54
N ALA A 78 -16.32 -1.67 -1.73
CA ALA A 78 -15.08 -1.30 -2.40
C ALA A 78 -15.20 -1.29 -3.93
N CYS A 79 -16.08 -2.11 -4.53
CA CYS A 79 -16.30 -2.07 -5.98
C CYS A 79 -16.80 -0.71 -6.45
N GLY A 80 -16.11 -0.10 -7.40
CA GLY A 80 -16.46 1.20 -7.98
C GLY A 80 -15.88 2.39 -7.22
N ILE A 81 -15.15 2.18 -6.12
CA ILE A 81 -14.43 3.23 -5.40
C ILE A 81 -12.93 2.93 -5.37
N LEU A 82 -12.10 3.94 -5.13
CA LEU A 82 -10.67 3.78 -4.86
C LEU A 82 -10.17 4.92 -3.95
N PRO A 83 -10.63 4.97 -2.68
CA PRO A 83 -10.50 6.14 -1.82
C PRO A 83 -9.07 6.53 -1.47
N TYR A 84 -8.14 5.57 -1.39
CA TYR A 84 -6.81 5.80 -0.82
C TYR A 84 -5.74 5.87 -1.92
N LEU A 85 -5.48 7.08 -2.41
CA LEU A 85 -4.41 7.38 -3.38
C LEU A 85 -3.18 7.87 -2.64
N CYS A 86 -2.01 7.26 -2.86
CA CYS A 86 -0.77 7.69 -2.25
C CYS A 86 0.47 7.51 -3.13
N GLU A 87 1.53 8.24 -2.81
CA GLU A 87 2.85 8.11 -3.42
C GLU A 87 3.78 7.34 -2.48
N TYR A 88 4.41 6.28 -3.00
CA TYR A 88 5.28 5.42 -2.20
C TYR A 88 6.65 6.06 -1.98
N GLY A 89 7.10 6.13 -0.73
CA GLY A 89 8.43 6.63 -0.37
C GLY A 89 8.65 8.12 -0.68
N LEU A 90 7.60 8.91 -0.49
CA LEU A 90 7.63 10.36 -0.63
C LEU A 90 8.65 11.05 0.29
N GLN A 91 8.70 10.64 1.57
CA GLN A 91 9.52 11.31 2.58
C GLN A 91 11.02 11.23 2.23
N LYS A 92 11.64 12.39 1.97
CA LYS A 92 13.09 12.49 1.87
C LYS A 92 13.70 12.24 3.25
N HIS A 93 14.62 11.30 3.31
CA HIS A 93 15.46 11.05 4.47
C HIS A 93 16.79 10.46 4.01
N GLN A 94 17.73 10.43 4.93
CA GLN A 94 18.98 9.72 4.79
C GLN A 94 19.37 9.19 6.17
N ASP A 95 19.93 7.99 6.22
CA ASP A 95 20.45 7.45 7.47
C ASP A 95 21.50 8.40 8.07
N ASP A 96 21.47 8.50 9.40
CA ASP A 96 22.37 9.30 10.23
C ASP A 96 22.26 10.83 10.07
N ILE A 97 21.34 11.28 9.20
CA ILE A 97 20.97 12.69 9.08
C ILE A 97 19.65 12.92 9.85
N PRO A 98 19.59 13.93 10.75
CA PRO A 98 18.34 14.32 11.39
C PRO A 98 17.26 14.65 10.36
N LEU A 99 16.04 14.12 10.52
CA LEU A 99 14.96 14.31 9.54
C LEU A 99 14.64 15.80 9.30
N ARG A 100 14.77 16.64 10.34
CA ARG A 100 14.57 18.10 10.25
C ARG A 100 15.47 18.80 9.22
N THR A 101 16.60 18.20 8.84
CA THR A 101 17.47 18.74 7.77
C THR A 101 16.72 18.78 6.43
N TYR A 102 15.77 17.87 6.22
CA TYR A 102 14.94 17.79 5.02
C TYR A 102 13.55 18.41 5.22
N HIS A 103 13.33 19.21 6.27
CA HIS A 103 12.02 19.74 6.62
C HIS A 103 11.35 20.46 5.45
N GLN A 104 12.02 21.45 4.84
CA GLN A 104 11.47 22.21 3.72
C GLN A 104 11.18 21.35 2.49
N GLU A 105 12.06 20.39 2.17
CA GLU A 105 11.84 19.46 1.07
C GLU A 105 10.65 18.52 1.34
N ASN A 106 10.50 18.03 2.57
CA ASN A 106 9.36 17.19 2.94
C ASN A 106 8.04 17.99 2.93
N ILE A 107 8.05 19.25 3.36
CA ILE A 107 6.88 20.15 3.23
C ILE A 107 6.53 20.34 1.75
N ARG A 108 7.51 20.66 0.88
CA ARG A 108 7.31 20.79 -0.57
C ARG A 108 6.65 19.54 -1.15
N ARG A 109 7.16 18.35 -0.81
CA ARG A 109 6.64 17.08 -1.30
C ARG A 109 5.22 16.80 -0.83
N ILE A 110 4.92 17.03 0.45
CA ILE A 110 3.56 16.86 1.00
C ILE A 110 2.58 17.80 0.30
N ASP A 111 2.94 19.08 0.15
CA ASP A 111 2.10 20.08 -0.51
C ASP A 111 1.87 19.74 -1.97
N MET A 112 2.92 19.34 -2.67
CA MET A 112 2.82 18.94 -4.06
C MET A 112 1.85 17.79 -4.24
N VAL A 113 2.01 16.68 -3.49
CA VAL A 113 1.12 15.52 -3.66
C VAL A 113 -0.26 15.75 -3.06
N SER A 114 -0.45 16.73 -2.18
CA SER A 114 -1.79 17.07 -1.66
C SER A 114 -2.79 17.47 -2.73
N ARG A 115 -2.29 17.84 -3.92
CA ARG A 115 -3.10 18.12 -5.10
C ARG A 115 -3.76 16.87 -5.67
N TRP A 116 -3.19 15.68 -5.45
CA TRP A 116 -3.68 14.43 -6.07
C TRP A 116 -3.66 13.16 -5.21
N SER A 117 -3.18 13.24 -3.97
CA SER A 117 -3.12 12.11 -3.04
C SER A 117 -4.03 12.34 -1.85
N THR A 118 -4.90 11.38 -1.57
CA THR A 118 -5.78 11.40 -0.38
C THR A 118 -5.08 10.84 0.86
N ALA A 119 -3.96 10.14 0.70
CA ALA A 119 -3.12 9.64 1.78
C ALA A 119 -1.63 9.88 1.52
N VAL A 120 -0.84 10.01 2.58
CA VAL A 120 0.62 10.20 2.54
C VAL A 120 1.31 9.20 3.44
N MET A 121 2.40 8.61 2.94
CA MET A 121 3.25 7.72 3.72
C MET A 121 4.37 8.51 4.40
N LEU A 122 4.44 8.42 5.74
CA LEU A 122 5.52 8.96 6.56
C LEU A 122 6.32 7.81 7.19
N TYR A 123 7.62 8.00 7.34
CA TYR A 123 8.54 6.98 7.84
C TYR A 123 9.19 7.41 9.16
N PRO A 124 8.58 7.07 10.32
CA PRO A 124 9.17 7.30 11.64
C PRO A 124 10.29 6.28 11.95
N ARG A 125 11.27 6.16 11.05
CA ARG A 125 12.36 5.16 11.07
C ARG A 125 13.13 5.14 12.37
N ARG A 126 13.34 6.30 12.99
CA ARG A 126 14.15 6.47 14.21
C ARG A 126 13.35 7.23 15.26
N ARG A 127 13.58 6.94 16.54
CA ARG A 127 12.94 7.69 17.65
C ARG A 127 13.25 9.18 17.58
N SER A 128 14.47 9.55 17.15
CA SER A 128 14.87 10.96 16.96
C SER A 128 14.08 11.69 15.86
N TYR A 129 13.36 10.96 15.00
CA TYR A 129 12.51 11.59 13.98
C TYR A 129 11.14 11.99 14.51
N ARG A 130 10.73 11.54 15.71
CA ARG A 130 9.37 11.70 16.24
C ARG A 130 8.84 13.13 16.12
N ASP A 131 9.58 14.11 16.61
CA ASP A 131 9.08 15.48 16.68
C ASP A 131 8.92 16.09 15.27
N GLU A 132 9.83 15.75 14.35
CA GLU A 132 9.70 16.16 12.95
C GLU A 132 8.56 15.43 12.24
N ILE A 133 8.36 14.12 12.51
CA ILE A 133 7.21 13.39 12.00
C ILE A 133 5.90 14.05 12.47
N ILE A 134 5.81 14.52 13.71
CA ILE A 134 4.64 15.26 14.19
C ILE A 134 4.43 16.54 13.38
N ASN A 135 5.47 17.31 13.06
CA ASN A 135 5.37 18.50 12.20
C ASN A 135 4.81 18.14 10.81
N LEU A 136 5.36 17.09 10.19
CA LEU A 136 4.90 16.60 8.88
C LEU A 136 3.45 16.09 8.94
N MET A 137 3.05 15.40 10.01
CA MET A 137 1.66 14.98 10.23
C MET A 137 0.70 16.17 10.34
N ILE A 138 1.11 17.27 10.98
CA ILE A 138 0.32 18.51 11.04
C ILE A 138 0.12 19.08 9.62
N ARG A 139 1.17 19.07 8.78
CA ARG A 139 1.05 19.52 7.39
C ARG A 139 0.07 18.65 6.59
N CYS A 140 0.18 17.31 6.71
CA CYS A 140 -0.77 16.37 6.10
C CYS A 140 -2.21 16.62 6.56
N PHE A 141 -2.42 16.89 7.86
CA PHE A 141 -3.72 17.21 8.43
C PHE A 141 -4.29 18.49 7.82
N LYS A 142 -3.50 19.58 7.74
CA LYS A 142 -3.91 20.84 7.09
C LYS A 142 -4.32 20.61 5.63
N ASN A 143 -3.62 19.71 4.93
CA ASN A 143 -3.93 19.32 3.55
C ASN A 143 -5.04 18.25 3.42
N ARG A 144 -5.74 17.87 4.50
CA ARG A 144 -6.82 16.87 4.52
C ARG A 144 -6.40 15.48 4.03
N GLN A 145 -5.14 15.12 4.24
CA GLN A 145 -4.60 13.83 3.86
C GLN A 145 -4.64 12.84 5.04
N LEU A 146 -4.99 11.60 4.75
CA LEU A 146 -4.80 10.50 5.68
C LEU A 146 -3.32 10.12 5.76
N ILE A 147 -2.91 9.53 6.88
CA ILE A 147 -1.51 9.21 7.16
C ILE A 147 -1.32 7.70 7.20
N ILE A 148 -0.32 7.23 6.46
CA ILE A 148 0.20 5.87 6.54
C ILE A 148 1.56 5.95 7.22
N LEU A 149 1.77 5.24 8.32
CA LEU A 149 3.09 5.16 8.94
C LEU A 149 3.81 3.91 8.45
N ARG A 150 5.02 4.05 7.94
CA ARG A 150 5.90 2.94 7.58
C ARG A 150 6.68 2.50 8.82
N VAL A 151 6.37 1.33 9.38
CA VAL A 151 7.04 0.81 10.57
C VAL A 151 7.24 -0.68 10.37
N TYR A 152 8.36 -1.03 9.75
CA TYR A 152 8.61 -2.40 9.34
C TYR A 152 8.94 -3.28 10.54
N TRP A 153 8.37 -4.46 10.50
CA TRP A 153 8.80 -5.56 11.31
C TRP A 153 10.10 -6.11 10.72
N SER A 154 11.12 -6.22 11.56
CA SER A 154 12.39 -6.86 11.25
C SER A 154 12.57 -8.06 12.19
N PRO A 155 12.95 -9.25 11.68
CA PRO A 155 13.32 -10.37 12.54
C PRO A 155 14.42 -9.99 13.53
N GLY A 156 14.27 -10.40 14.79
CA GLY A 156 15.29 -10.20 15.83
C GLY A 156 15.27 -8.82 16.50
N GLU A 157 14.46 -7.86 16.03
CA GLU A 157 14.24 -6.62 16.77
C GLU A 157 13.30 -6.88 17.98
N PRO A 158 13.70 -6.56 19.22
CA PRO A 158 12.91 -6.89 20.41
C PRO A 158 11.60 -6.08 20.52
N ASP A 159 11.55 -4.88 19.93
CA ASP A 159 10.37 -4.01 19.90
C ASP A 159 10.19 -3.36 18.52
N PRO A 160 9.70 -4.13 17.53
CA PRO A 160 9.65 -3.72 16.12
C PRO A 160 8.68 -2.54 15.86
N TYR A 161 7.86 -2.19 16.85
CA TYR A 161 6.88 -1.09 16.74
C TYR A 161 7.16 0.05 17.72
N SER A 162 8.33 0.07 18.37
CA SER A 162 8.64 1.02 19.45
C SER A 162 8.52 2.48 18.99
N GLN A 163 8.90 2.78 17.75
CA GLN A 163 8.83 4.11 17.16
C GLN A 163 7.38 4.56 16.95
N ALA A 164 6.50 3.63 16.52
CA ALA A 164 5.07 3.91 16.41
C ALA A 164 4.45 4.16 17.80
N VAL A 165 4.80 3.33 18.78
CA VAL A 165 4.29 3.47 20.16
C VAL A 165 4.72 4.80 20.77
N ASP A 166 5.99 5.17 20.68
CA ASP A 166 6.52 6.44 21.20
C ASP A 166 5.82 7.66 20.57
N LEU A 167 5.62 7.64 19.24
CA LEU A 167 4.87 8.67 18.52
C LEU A 167 3.42 8.76 19.01
N LEU A 168 2.70 7.63 19.04
CA LEU A 168 1.28 7.58 19.41
C LEU A 168 1.04 7.96 20.87
N GLN A 169 1.91 7.55 21.78
CA GLN A 169 1.84 7.96 23.20
C GLN A 169 2.09 9.46 23.35
N THR A 170 3.05 10.02 22.60
CA THR A 170 3.32 11.47 22.60
C THR A 170 2.11 12.25 22.09
N LEU A 171 1.47 11.80 21.01
CA LEU A 171 0.25 12.40 20.49
C LEU A 171 -0.92 12.26 21.48
N TRP A 172 -1.07 11.11 22.13
CA TRP A 172 -2.13 10.89 23.11
C TRP A 172 -1.98 11.75 24.37
N ALA A 173 -0.75 11.92 24.86
CA ALA A 173 -0.45 12.85 25.95
C ALA A 173 -0.86 14.30 25.59
N LYS A 174 -0.77 14.66 24.31
CA LYS A 174 -1.17 15.96 23.76
C LYS A 174 -2.54 15.95 23.08
N ARG A 175 -3.41 14.96 23.38
CA ARG A 175 -4.67 14.70 22.67
C ARG A 175 -5.62 15.91 22.58
N ASN A 176 -5.65 16.74 23.61
CA ASN A 176 -6.49 17.95 23.68
C ASN A 176 -5.68 19.25 23.56
N LYS A 177 -4.35 19.17 23.39
CA LYS A 177 -3.48 20.33 23.25
C LYS A 177 -3.32 20.66 21.77
N VAL A 178 -3.44 21.93 21.42
CA VAL A 178 -3.11 22.40 20.06
C VAL A 178 -1.60 22.38 19.91
N LEU A 179 -1.14 21.64 18.90
CA LEU A 179 0.22 21.62 18.39
C LEU A 179 0.30 22.59 17.22
N THR A 180 1.43 23.26 17.09
CA THR A 180 1.69 24.21 16.00
C THR A 180 3.00 23.80 15.33
N SER A 181 2.99 23.61 14.01
CA SER A 181 4.21 23.33 13.23
C SER A 181 5.00 24.63 12.99
N PRO A 182 6.24 24.56 12.48
CA PRO A 182 7.02 25.74 12.09
C PRO A 182 6.30 26.65 11.07
N GLU A 183 5.47 26.09 10.19
CA GLU A 183 4.66 26.82 9.21
C GLU A 183 3.46 27.55 9.84
N GLY A 184 3.20 27.33 11.13
CA GLY A 184 2.01 27.84 11.81
C GLY A 184 0.76 26.97 11.63
N ASP A 185 0.86 25.81 10.97
CA ASP A 185 -0.25 24.86 10.85
C ASP A 185 -0.60 24.27 12.22
N ARG A 186 -1.89 23.94 12.44
CA ARG A 186 -2.39 23.56 13.77
C ARG A 186 -3.20 22.27 13.74
N ALA A 187 -2.94 21.39 14.69
CA ALA A 187 -3.75 20.21 14.96
C ALA A 187 -3.60 19.78 16.42
N THR A 188 -4.56 19.03 16.97
CA THR A 188 -4.39 18.36 18.26
C THR A 188 -3.83 16.97 18.09
N GLY A 189 -3.26 16.40 19.15
CA GLY A 189 -2.77 15.03 19.10
C GLY A 189 -3.86 14.01 18.72
N ARG A 190 -5.11 14.22 19.15
CA ARG A 190 -6.25 13.36 18.78
C ARG A 190 -6.57 13.46 17.29
N GLN A 191 -6.58 14.68 16.75
CA GLN A 191 -6.82 14.89 15.32
C GLN A 191 -5.78 14.17 14.46
N LEU A 192 -4.50 14.24 14.85
CA LEU A 192 -3.43 13.52 14.16
C LEU A 192 -3.59 12.00 14.27
N ILE A 193 -3.92 11.47 15.46
CA ILE A 193 -4.20 10.02 15.65
C ILE A 193 -5.36 9.55 14.77
N ASN A 194 -6.46 10.30 14.73
CA ASN A 194 -7.65 9.95 13.96
C ASN A 194 -7.38 9.95 12.44
N ASN A 195 -6.46 10.79 11.97
CA ASN A 195 -6.02 10.83 10.57
C ASN A 195 -5.07 9.69 10.18
N ILE A 196 -4.57 8.88 11.12
CA ILE A 196 -3.79 7.68 10.78
C ILE A 196 -4.73 6.60 10.26
N LEU A 197 -4.54 6.23 8.99
CA LEU A 197 -5.29 5.18 8.31
C LEU A 197 -4.76 3.80 8.71
N MET A 198 -3.45 3.59 8.60
CA MET A 198 -2.81 2.30 8.79
C MET A 198 -1.32 2.42 9.11
N ILE A 199 -0.75 1.33 9.60
CA ILE A 199 0.70 1.15 9.78
C ILE A 199 1.16 0.03 8.85
N LYS A 200 2.13 0.34 7.99
CA LYS A 200 2.76 -0.61 7.07
C LYS A 200 3.85 -1.39 7.81
N LEU A 201 3.55 -2.65 8.09
CA LEU A 201 4.34 -3.61 8.86
C LEU A 201 5.47 -4.24 8.04
N GLY A 202 5.44 -4.19 6.71
CA GLY A 202 6.55 -4.68 5.90
C GLY A 202 6.25 -4.79 4.41
N ASP A 203 7.28 -5.20 3.67
CA ASP A 203 7.32 -5.35 2.21
C ASP A 203 7.15 -6.82 1.79
N GLU A 204 7.37 -7.09 0.52
CA GLU A 204 7.09 -8.34 -0.20
C GLU A 204 7.76 -9.57 0.44
N GLY A 205 8.91 -9.36 1.10
CA GLY A 205 9.63 -10.39 1.85
C GLY A 205 8.84 -10.97 3.02
N LEU A 206 7.77 -10.31 3.48
CA LEU A 206 6.93 -10.84 4.56
C LEU A 206 6.20 -12.13 4.18
N GLY A 207 5.95 -12.38 2.88
CA GLY A 207 5.37 -13.63 2.42
C GLY A 207 6.22 -14.87 2.77
N ALA A 208 7.54 -14.69 2.94
CA ALA A 208 8.45 -15.78 3.30
C ALA A 208 8.23 -16.33 4.72
N PHE A 209 7.60 -15.56 5.62
CA PHE A 209 7.29 -16.02 6.98
C PHE A 209 6.11 -17.01 7.02
N GLY A 210 5.38 -17.17 5.91
CA GLY A 210 4.19 -18.02 5.85
C GLY A 210 3.05 -17.53 6.73
N THR A 211 1.97 -18.31 6.77
CA THR A 211 0.72 -17.94 7.46
C THR A 211 0.92 -17.66 8.95
N GLU A 212 1.57 -18.59 9.66
CA GLU A 212 1.79 -18.49 11.12
C GLU A 212 2.70 -17.31 11.49
N GLY A 213 3.75 -17.07 10.69
CA GLY A 213 4.65 -15.95 10.92
C GLY A 213 3.95 -14.59 10.70
N LEU A 214 3.13 -14.47 9.67
CA LEU A 214 2.32 -13.28 9.45
C LEU A 214 1.27 -13.08 10.57
N GLU A 215 0.63 -14.16 11.05
CA GLU A 215 -0.28 -14.11 12.19
C GLU A 215 0.41 -13.59 13.46
N MET A 216 1.63 -14.06 13.75
CA MET A 216 2.44 -13.57 14.86
C MET A 216 2.77 -12.07 14.72
N ILE A 217 3.16 -11.62 13.52
CA ILE A 217 3.47 -10.21 13.24
C ILE A 217 2.24 -9.33 13.50
N HIS A 218 1.06 -9.76 13.04
CA HIS A 218 -0.22 -9.09 13.27
C HIS A 218 -0.61 -9.08 14.75
N LYS A 219 -0.48 -10.23 15.43
CA LYS A 219 -0.79 -10.33 16.86
C LYS A 219 0.08 -9.38 17.66
N LYS A 220 1.38 -9.33 17.38
CA LYS A 220 2.30 -8.40 18.03
C LYS A 220 1.87 -6.95 17.80
N PHE A 221 1.50 -6.57 16.58
CA PHE A 221 0.98 -5.24 16.28
C PHE A 221 -0.30 -4.92 17.07
N TYR A 222 -1.22 -5.87 17.18
CA TYR A 222 -2.47 -5.69 17.93
C TYR A 222 -2.24 -5.48 19.41
N ASP A 223 -1.39 -6.30 20.01
CA ASP A 223 -1.08 -6.24 21.43
C ASP A 223 -0.32 -4.95 21.79
N THR A 224 0.62 -4.51 20.95
CA THR A 224 1.52 -3.39 21.29
C THR A 224 0.98 -2.03 20.90
N VAL A 225 0.28 -1.94 19.76
CA VAL A 225 -0.19 -0.68 19.16
C VAL A 225 -1.72 -0.60 19.21
N LYS A 226 -2.41 -1.44 18.44
CA LYS A 226 -3.83 -1.22 18.11
C LYS A 226 -4.76 -1.25 19.33
N TYR A 227 -4.60 -2.28 20.17
CA TYR A 227 -5.44 -2.47 21.36
C TYR A 227 -4.78 -2.00 22.65
N ARG A 228 -3.70 -1.22 22.54
CA ARG A 228 -3.02 -0.61 23.68
C ARG A 228 -4.02 0.24 24.48
N VAL A 229 -4.06 0.00 25.78
CA VAL A 229 -4.91 0.75 26.71
C VAL A 229 -4.17 2.00 27.19
N MET A 230 -4.80 3.16 27.05
CA MET A 230 -4.32 4.46 27.54
C MET A 230 -5.50 5.18 28.20
N ASP A 231 -5.33 5.61 29.45
CA ASP A 231 -6.40 6.26 30.25
C ASP A 231 -7.72 5.46 30.24
N GLY A 232 -7.64 4.13 30.34
CA GLY A 232 -8.79 3.21 30.31
C GLY A 232 -9.44 3.04 28.93
N LYS A 233 -8.88 3.59 27.85
CA LYS A 233 -9.43 3.53 26.48
C LYS A 233 -8.48 2.82 25.52
N LYS A 234 -8.97 2.41 24.34
CA LYS A 234 -8.17 1.90 23.22
C LYS A 234 -8.13 2.92 22.07
N PRO A 235 -7.37 4.03 22.20
CA PRO A 235 -7.46 5.16 21.27
C PRO A 235 -6.93 4.90 19.86
N PHE A 236 -6.28 3.76 19.64
CA PHE A 236 -5.62 3.40 18.37
C PHE A 236 -6.35 2.27 17.64
N ALA A 237 -7.52 1.86 18.12
CA ALA A 237 -8.23 0.67 17.63
C ALA A 237 -8.67 0.77 16.15
N HIS A 238 -8.79 1.98 15.60
CA HIS A 238 -9.13 2.22 14.20
C HIS A 238 -7.94 2.08 13.24
N ILE A 239 -6.70 2.04 13.73
CA ILE A 239 -5.48 1.94 12.91
C ILE A 239 -5.30 0.49 12.47
N LYS A 240 -5.24 0.27 11.15
CA LYS A 240 -5.13 -1.07 10.56
C LYS A 240 -3.67 -1.48 10.36
N ALA A 241 -3.43 -2.79 10.36
CA ALA A 241 -2.18 -3.40 9.89
C ALA A 241 -2.17 -3.52 8.36
N TRP A 242 -1.07 -3.10 7.72
CA TRP A 242 -0.80 -3.31 6.29
C TRP A 242 0.51 -4.07 6.09
N TYR A 243 0.51 -5.11 5.27
CA TYR A 243 1.72 -5.72 4.72
C TYR A 243 1.60 -5.94 3.21
N ASN A 244 2.73 -6.04 2.51
CA ASN A 244 2.76 -6.42 1.10
C ASN A 244 3.13 -7.90 0.93
N MET A 245 2.67 -8.47 -0.18
CA MET A 245 3.13 -9.74 -0.70
C MET A 245 3.59 -9.54 -2.14
N ILE A 246 4.50 -10.39 -2.60
CA ILE A 246 4.80 -10.54 -4.02
C ILE A 246 3.48 -10.86 -4.78
N GLY A 247 3.43 -10.63 -6.09
CA GLY A 247 2.31 -11.10 -6.93
C GLY A 247 2.07 -12.63 -6.88
N TYR A 248 0.81 -13.02 -7.01
CA TYR A 248 0.30 -14.40 -7.04
C TYR A 248 1.08 -15.32 -7.97
N TRP A 249 1.39 -14.85 -9.17
CA TRP A 249 2.07 -15.64 -10.21
C TRP A 249 3.47 -16.12 -9.80
N ASN A 250 4.10 -15.44 -8.83
CA ASN A 250 5.41 -15.82 -8.29
C ASN A 250 5.32 -16.75 -7.05
N GLY A 251 4.11 -17.22 -6.72
CA GLY A 251 3.87 -18.32 -5.78
C GLY A 251 3.92 -18.00 -4.30
N CYS A 252 3.83 -16.73 -3.92
CA CYS A 252 3.91 -16.29 -2.52
C CYS A 252 2.64 -16.58 -1.70
N TYR A 253 1.44 -16.47 -2.29
CA TYR A 253 0.17 -16.65 -1.58
C TYR A 253 -0.82 -17.53 -2.36
N ALA A 254 -1.72 -18.19 -1.61
CA ALA A 254 -2.71 -19.11 -2.13
C ALA A 254 -4.05 -18.41 -2.34
N ALA A 255 -4.62 -18.55 -3.54
CA ALA A 255 -5.98 -18.11 -3.86
C ALA A 255 -6.99 -19.27 -3.73
N THR A 256 -6.51 -20.51 -3.83
CA THR A 256 -7.33 -21.72 -3.70
C THR A 256 -6.70 -22.75 -2.76
N GLN A 257 -7.49 -23.73 -2.31
CA GLN A 257 -6.94 -24.84 -1.52
C GLN A 257 -5.95 -25.70 -2.32
N LYS A 258 -6.16 -25.82 -3.64
CA LYS A 258 -5.22 -26.50 -4.56
C LYS A 258 -3.84 -25.84 -4.55
N ASP A 259 -3.78 -24.51 -4.47
CA ASP A 259 -2.51 -23.76 -4.38
C ASP A 259 -1.72 -24.14 -3.11
N VAL A 260 -2.42 -24.39 -2.00
CA VAL A 260 -1.80 -24.84 -0.75
C VAL A 260 -1.30 -26.27 -0.87
N ASP A 261 -2.17 -27.17 -1.34
CA ASP A 261 -1.92 -28.60 -1.29
C ASP A 261 -0.86 -29.04 -2.31
N ILE A 262 -0.91 -28.46 -3.52
CA ILE A 262 -0.05 -28.83 -4.66
C ILE A 262 1.12 -27.87 -4.80
N HIS A 263 0.84 -26.57 -4.85
CA HIS A 263 1.84 -25.56 -5.18
C HIS A 263 2.59 -25.03 -3.95
N LYS A 264 2.18 -25.43 -2.74
CA LYS A 264 2.76 -25.03 -1.45
C LYS A 264 2.75 -23.52 -1.22
N HIS A 265 1.84 -22.81 -1.88
CA HIS A 265 1.59 -21.40 -1.63
C HIS A 265 1.04 -21.21 -0.21
N ARG A 266 1.17 -20.00 0.33
CA ARG A 266 0.83 -19.70 1.73
C ARG A 266 -0.56 -19.09 1.84
N LYS A 267 -1.36 -19.54 2.81
CA LYS A 267 -2.58 -18.81 3.16
C LYS A 267 -2.19 -17.48 3.78
N ILE A 268 -2.95 -16.43 3.51
CA ILE A 268 -2.87 -15.21 4.31
C ILE A 268 -3.49 -15.46 5.70
N PRO A 269 -3.17 -14.66 6.71
CA PRO A 269 -3.82 -14.72 8.02
C PRO A 269 -5.32 -14.43 7.97
N SER A 270 -6.10 -15.11 8.80
CA SER A 270 -7.53 -14.84 8.97
C SER A 270 -7.81 -13.46 9.60
N ASN A 271 -6.83 -12.88 10.30
CA ASN A 271 -6.90 -11.56 10.91
C ASN A 271 -6.28 -10.44 10.04
N ALA A 272 -6.05 -10.69 8.74
CA ALA A 272 -5.54 -9.67 7.84
C ALA A 272 -6.52 -8.48 7.71
N GLU A 273 -5.98 -7.25 7.57
CA GLU A 273 -6.77 -6.02 7.46
C GLU A 273 -6.49 -5.21 6.20
N PHE A 274 -5.22 -4.97 5.87
CA PHE A 274 -4.79 -4.47 4.58
C PHE A 274 -3.72 -5.37 3.99
N ILE A 275 -3.96 -5.79 2.76
CA ILE A 275 -3.06 -6.67 2.03
C ILE A 275 -2.66 -5.96 0.74
N GLY A 276 -1.37 -5.71 0.64
CA GLY A 276 -0.71 -5.13 -0.51
C GLY A 276 -0.25 -6.19 -1.49
N THR A 277 -0.30 -5.88 -2.78
CA THR A 277 0.50 -6.60 -3.78
C THR A 277 1.15 -5.60 -4.73
N ASP A 278 2.36 -5.92 -5.16
CA ASP A 278 3.12 -5.11 -6.09
C ASP A 278 3.37 -5.87 -7.40
N VAL A 279 2.69 -5.44 -8.46
CA VAL A 279 2.84 -6.05 -9.79
C VAL A 279 2.97 -4.95 -10.83
N TYR A 280 4.17 -4.88 -11.41
CA TYR A 280 4.62 -3.76 -12.22
C TYR A 280 4.61 -4.08 -13.71
N GLN A 281 4.00 -3.21 -14.51
CA GLN A 281 4.16 -3.21 -15.96
C GLN A 281 5.42 -2.43 -16.33
N TRP A 282 6.59 -3.05 -16.20
CA TRP A 282 7.85 -2.45 -16.65
C TRP A 282 7.96 -2.42 -18.17
N TRP A 283 8.33 -1.25 -18.71
CA TRP A 283 8.59 -1.06 -20.14
C TRP A 283 10.07 -1.29 -20.44
N GLY A 284 10.50 -2.55 -20.47
CA GLY A 284 11.92 -2.89 -20.55
C GLY A 284 12.56 -2.59 -21.90
N LEU A 285 13.79 -2.07 -21.89
CA LEU A 285 14.55 -1.76 -23.10
C LEU A 285 14.83 -2.98 -24.00
N LYS A 286 14.84 -4.18 -23.41
CA LYS A 286 15.16 -5.44 -24.10
C LYS A 286 13.94 -6.30 -24.46
N TRP A 287 12.81 -6.11 -23.78
CA TRP A 287 11.64 -6.99 -23.89
C TRP A 287 10.33 -6.26 -24.21
N ALA A 288 10.33 -4.92 -24.22
CA ALA A 288 9.26 -4.15 -24.82
C ALA A 288 9.61 -3.88 -26.30
N PRO A 289 8.69 -4.11 -27.25
CA PRO A 289 8.98 -4.08 -28.68
C PRO A 289 9.18 -2.67 -29.27
N PHE A 290 9.02 -1.61 -28.48
CA PHE A 290 9.20 -0.22 -28.90
C PHE A 290 9.38 0.72 -27.69
N ASP A 291 9.94 1.90 -27.95
CA ASP A 291 9.92 3.04 -27.02
C ASP A 291 8.52 3.70 -27.02
N PRO A 292 7.79 3.74 -25.89
CA PRO A 292 6.44 4.31 -25.85
C PRO A 292 6.37 5.78 -26.26
N TYR A 293 7.49 6.49 -26.21
CA TYR A 293 7.61 7.90 -26.55
C TYR A 293 8.44 8.16 -27.80
N GLY A 294 8.85 7.09 -28.49
CA GLY A 294 9.70 7.13 -29.67
C GLY A 294 8.99 7.65 -30.93
N PRO A 295 9.75 8.11 -31.95
CA PRO A 295 9.19 8.55 -33.22
C PRO A 295 8.35 7.46 -33.89
N GLY A 296 7.18 7.82 -34.42
CA GLY A 296 6.29 6.90 -35.14
C GLY A 296 5.47 5.95 -34.27
N ILE A 297 5.68 5.93 -32.95
CA ILE A 297 4.84 5.19 -32.01
C ILE A 297 3.60 6.01 -31.67
N THR A 298 2.44 5.41 -31.87
CA THR A 298 1.14 6.03 -31.59
C THR A 298 0.66 5.68 -30.19
N ARG A 299 -0.11 6.59 -29.58
CA ARG A 299 -0.80 6.35 -28.30
C ARG A 299 -1.68 5.10 -28.33
N GLY A 300 -2.29 4.80 -29.48
CA GLY A 300 -3.09 3.58 -29.67
C GLY A 300 -2.26 2.28 -29.63
N GLN A 301 -0.99 2.30 -30.06
CA GLN A 301 -0.09 1.15 -29.91
C GLN A 301 0.28 0.92 -28.44
N VAL A 302 0.64 1.99 -27.72
CA VAL A 302 0.91 1.95 -26.28
C VAL A 302 -0.29 1.37 -25.54
N GLN A 303 -1.50 1.91 -25.78
CA GLN A 303 -2.72 1.48 -25.12
C GLN A 303 -3.05 -0.01 -25.35
N ARG A 304 -2.74 -0.58 -26.52
CA ARG A 304 -2.95 -2.02 -26.76
C ARG A 304 -2.05 -2.89 -25.88
N VAL A 305 -0.79 -2.51 -25.71
CA VAL A 305 0.15 -3.23 -24.83
C VAL A 305 -0.29 -3.12 -23.37
N VAL A 306 -0.68 -1.92 -22.94
CA VAL A 306 -1.27 -1.67 -21.62
C VAL A 306 -2.49 -2.55 -21.40
N ASN A 307 -3.50 -2.47 -22.26
CA ASN A 307 -4.73 -3.25 -22.11
C ASN A 307 -4.47 -4.75 -22.10
N HIS A 308 -3.51 -5.22 -22.89
CA HIS A 308 -3.11 -6.63 -22.89
C HIS A 308 -2.54 -7.03 -21.53
N TRP A 309 -1.59 -6.28 -20.98
CA TRP A 309 -1.01 -6.59 -19.65
C TRP A 309 -2.08 -6.55 -18.55
N HIS A 310 -2.87 -5.47 -18.50
CA HIS A 310 -3.89 -5.30 -17.45
C HIS A 310 -4.99 -6.37 -17.50
N ARG A 311 -5.30 -6.93 -18.67
CA ARG A 311 -6.22 -8.08 -18.81
C ARG A 311 -5.77 -9.27 -17.96
N TYR A 312 -4.47 -9.51 -17.84
CA TYR A 312 -3.92 -10.63 -17.08
C TYR A 312 -3.88 -10.30 -15.60
N PHE A 313 -3.40 -9.12 -15.21
CA PHE A 313 -3.05 -8.85 -13.81
C PHE A 313 -4.11 -8.12 -12.98
N THR A 314 -4.80 -7.13 -13.54
CA THR A 314 -5.60 -6.18 -12.73
C THR A 314 -7.05 -6.04 -13.15
N LYS A 315 -7.42 -6.56 -14.33
CA LYS A 315 -8.81 -6.51 -14.78
C LYS A 315 -9.72 -7.24 -13.80
N TYR A 316 -10.78 -6.56 -13.38
CA TYR A 316 -11.86 -7.17 -12.62
C TYR A 316 -12.89 -7.82 -13.56
N TYR A 317 -12.99 -9.14 -13.49
CA TYR A 317 -14.03 -9.95 -14.13
C TYR A 317 -15.25 -10.08 -13.20
N VAL A 318 -16.38 -9.49 -13.58
CA VAL A 318 -17.60 -9.43 -12.73
C VAL A 318 -18.14 -10.82 -12.41
N ASP A 319 -18.08 -11.73 -13.38
CA ASP A 319 -18.53 -13.13 -13.22
C ASP A 319 -17.56 -14.01 -12.41
N GLY A 320 -16.44 -13.43 -11.96
CA GLY A 320 -15.36 -14.14 -11.28
C GLY A 320 -14.32 -14.72 -12.24
N LEU A 321 -13.18 -15.10 -11.67
CA LEU A 321 -12.19 -15.98 -12.31
C LEU A 321 -11.93 -17.17 -11.39
N LYS A 322 -11.87 -18.37 -11.98
CA LYS A 322 -11.42 -19.56 -11.26
C LYS A 322 -9.90 -19.57 -11.27
N MET A 323 -9.30 -19.04 -10.21
CA MET A 323 -7.85 -18.95 -10.10
C MET A 323 -7.18 -20.33 -10.08
N GLU A 324 -6.09 -20.46 -10.81
CA GLU A 324 -5.29 -21.68 -10.87
C GLU A 324 -3.82 -21.34 -11.11
N ALA A 325 -2.98 -21.64 -10.12
CA ALA A 325 -1.53 -21.51 -10.26
C ALA A 325 -1.02 -22.47 -11.33
N ASN A 326 -0.57 -21.94 -12.47
CA ASN A 326 -0.02 -22.74 -13.56
C ASN A 326 1.04 -21.95 -14.34
N LYS A 327 1.85 -22.67 -15.14
CA LYS A 327 2.99 -22.09 -15.89
C LYS A 327 2.59 -21.37 -17.18
N ILE A 328 1.34 -21.50 -17.63
CA ILE A 328 0.86 -20.91 -18.87
C ILE A 328 0.24 -19.56 -18.52
N PRO A 329 0.76 -18.43 -19.05
CA PRO A 329 0.17 -17.13 -18.78
C PRO A 329 -1.30 -17.09 -19.24
N SER A 330 -2.19 -16.81 -18.30
CA SER A 330 -3.63 -16.62 -18.49
C SER A 330 -4.17 -15.66 -17.41
N PRO A 331 -5.34 -15.04 -17.61
CA PRO A 331 -6.01 -14.34 -16.52
C PRO A 331 -6.16 -15.22 -15.26
N GLU A 332 -6.52 -16.48 -15.42
CA GLU A 332 -6.71 -17.45 -14.35
C GLU A 332 -5.42 -17.77 -13.57
N SER A 333 -4.24 -17.60 -14.19
CA SER A 333 -2.94 -17.87 -13.55
C SER A 333 -2.21 -16.64 -13.01
N GLN A 334 -2.65 -15.43 -13.36
CA GLN A 334 -1.88 -14.19 -13.08
C GLN A 334 -2.70 -13.02 -12.54
N ASN A 335 -4.03 -13.13 -12.47
CA ASN A 335 -4.86 -11.99 -12.07
C ASN A 335 -4.82 -11.74 -10.56
N GLU A 336 -4.07 -10.72 -10.15
CA GLU A 336 -3.93 -10.29 -8.75
C GLU A 336 -5.25 -9.85 -8.13
N THR A 337 -6.17 -9.28 -8.92
CA THR A 337 -7.48 -8.87 -8.38
C THR A 337 -8.26 -10.08 -7.90
N HIS A 338 -8.39 -11.10 -8.75
CA HIS A 338 -9.12 -12.32 -8.43
C HIS A 338 -8.35 -13.26 -7.51
N ALA A 339 -7.01 -13.33 -7.63
CA ALA A 339 -6.16 -14.07 -6.70
C ALA A 339 -6.30 -13.56 -5.28
N MET A 340 -6.22 -12.24 -5.07
CA MET A 340 -6.34 -11.64 -3.74
C MET A 340 -7.75 -11.84 -3.16
N MET A 341 -8.80 -11.73 -3.99
CA MET A 341 -10.16 -12.05 -3.57
C MET A 341 -10.28 -13.51 -3.11
N GLY A 342 -9.71 -14.44 -3.87
CA GLY A 342 -9.66 -15.86 -3.52
C GLY A 342 -8.87 -16.13 -2.24
N ALA A 343 -7.73 -15.44 -2.05
CA ALA A 343 -6.92 -15.56 -0.85
C ALA A 343 -7.69 -15.11 0.42
N ILE A 344 -8.43 -14.00 0.31
CA ILE A 344 -9.31 -13.50 1.37
C ILE A 344 -10.39 -14.52 1.73
N ASP A 345 -11.03 -15.13 0.73
CA ASP A 345 -12.07 -16.13 0.95
C ASP A 345 -11.49 -17.42 1.56
N LEU A 346 -10.37 -17.92 1.03
CA LEU A 346 -9.69 -19.12 1.51
C LEU A 346 -9.25 -19.01 2.97
N ALA A 347 -8.80 -17.83 3.39
CA ALA A 347 -8.38 -17.56 4.77
C ALA A 347 -9.52 -17.13 5.69
N ASN A 348 -10.74 -16.95 5.17
CA ASN A 348 -11.87 -16.35 5.88
C ASN A 348 -11.51 -14.97 6.48
N ALA A 349 -10.66 -14.20 5.81
CA ALA A 349 -10.18 -12.89 6.25
C ALA A 349 -11.19 -11.78 5.93
N ARG A 350 -12.42 -11.88 6.44
CA ARG A 350 -13.58 -11.06 6.03
C ARG A 350 -13.40 -9.54 6.16
N ASN A 351 -12.43 -9.10 6.98
CA ASN A 351 -12.12 -7.70 7.24
C ASN A 351 -10.98 -7.15 6.36
N ALA A 352 -10.34 -8.00 5.55
CA ALA A 352 -9.22 -7.63 4.72
C ALA A 352 -9.66 -6.72 3.57
N MET A 353 -8.88 -5.68 3.35
CA MET A 353 -9.01 -4.72 2.28
C MET A 353 -7.79 -4.81 1.36
N MET A 354 -8.02 -4.62 0.07
CA MET A 354 -7.02 -4.80 -0.97
C MET A 354 -6.37 -3.46 -1.31
N PHE A 355 -5.04 -3.43 -1.33
CA PHE A 355 -4.24 -2.26 -1.70
C PHE A 355 -3.27 -2.62 -2.81
N PHE A 356 -3.27 -1.88 -3.92
CA PHE A 356 -2.38 -2.18 -5.04
C PHE A 356 -1.19 -1.22 -5.06
N ILE A 357 -0.02 -1.72 -5.42
CA ILE A 357 1.17 -0.89 -5.68
C ILE A 357 1.44 -0.92 -7.19
N GLY A 358 1.15 0.19 -7.86
CA GLY A 358 1.38 0.39 -9.29
C GLY A 358 2.73 1.06 -9.55
N VAL A 359 3.26 0.88 -10.76
CA VAL A 359 4.50 1.54 -11.17
C VAL A 359 4.23 2.96 -11.68
N SER A 360 5.03 3.92 -11.22
CA SER A 360 5.09 5.30 -11.69
C SER A 360 6.54 5.77 -11.79
N ALA A 361 7.39 4.91 -12.36
CA ALA A 361 8.83 5.09 -12.32
C ALA A 361 9.53 4.46 -13.55
N GLN A 362 10.83 4.64 -13.65
CA GLN A 362 11.71 3.95 -14.59
C GLN A 362 13.01 3.53 -13.91
N ILE A 363 13.61 2.44 -14.36
CA ILE A 363 14.89 1.94 -13.87
C ILE A 363 16.00 2.32 -14.85
N LYS A 364 17.05 2.98 -14.35
CA LYS A 364 18.16 3.52 -15.14
C LYS A 364 18.80 2.42 -16.00
N GLY A 365 18.84 2.64 -17.31
CA GLY A 365 19.41 1.70 -18.28
C GLY A 365 18.68 0.36 -18.43
N VAL A 366 17.50 0.19 -17.83
CA VAL A 366 16.74 -1.07 -17.84
C VAL A 366 15.35 -0.89 -18.44
N THR A 367 14.67 0.23 -18.17
CA THR A 367 13.33 0.49 -18.67
C THR A 367 13.20 1.87 -19.30
N TYR A 368 12.27 2.01 -20.25
CA TYR A 368 11.75 3.29 -20.70
C TYR A 368 10.97 3.98 -19.58
N THR A 369 10.65 5.26 -19.80
CA THR A 369 9.73 6.04 -18.97
C THR A 369 8.35 5.38 -18.98
N THR A 370 7.80 5.11 -17.79
CA THR A 370 6.46 4.53 -17.68
C THR A 370 5.44 5.44 -18.36
N PRO A 371 4.63 4.92 -19.31
CA PRO A 371 3.60 5.70 -19.99
C PRO A 371 2.48 6.11 -19.05
N ILE A 372 1.91 7.30 -19.28
CA ILE A 372 0.75 7.78 -18.53
C ILE A 372 -0.45 6.84 -18.74
N GLU A 373 -0.57 6.22 -19.91
CA GLU A 373 -1.59 5.21 -20.23
C GLU A 373 -1.53 3.99 -19.29
N THR A 374 -0.33 3.55 -18.90
CA THR A 374 -0.17 2.46 -17.92
C THR A 374 -0.72 2.90 -16.56
N MET A 375 -0.43 4.12 -16.12
CA MET A 375 -0.90 4.65 -14.84
C MET A 375 -2.43 4.84 -14.84
N ASP A 376 -2.99 5.38 -15.92
CA ASP A 376 -4.44 5.52 -16.07
C ASP A 376 -5.15 4.15 -16.04
N ALA A 377 -4.60 3.15 -16.73
CA ALA A 377 -5.16 1.81 -16.76
C ALA A 377 -5.07 1.08 -15.41
N TYR A 378 -4.04 1.31 -14.59
CA TYR A 378 -4.02 0.84 -13.20
C TYR A 378 -5.24 1.38 -12.45
N TYR A 379 -5.43 2.70 -12.44
CA TYR A 379 -6.53 3.32 -11.72
C TYR A 379 -7.90 2.79 -12.18
N ASP A 380 -8.15 2.79 -13.50
CA ASP A 380 -9.46 2.43 -14.03
C ASP A 380 -9.81 0.95 -13.78
N ASN A 381 -8.84 0.03 -13.95
CA ASN A 381 -9.08 -1.40 -13.68
C ASN A 381 -9.24 -1.70 -12.18
N LEU A 382 -8.44 -1.06 -11.32
CA LEU A 382 -8.50 -1.27 -9.88
C LEU A 382 -9.80 -0.72 -9.30
N LYS A 383 -10.23 0.49 -9.71
CA LYS A 383 -11.52 1.09 -9.31
C LYS A 383 -12.70 0.20 -9.70
N ALA A 384 -12.63 -0.49 -10.84
CA ALA A 384 -13.69 -1.40 -11.25
C ALA A 384 -13.85 -2.61 -10.31
N GLY A 385 -12.77 -3.04 -9.65
CA GLY A 385 -12.74 -4.12 -8.67
C GLY A 385 -12.81 -3.68 -7.21
N PRO A 386 -12.70 -4.61 -6.25
CA PRO A 386 -12.81 -4.33 -4.82
C PRO A 386 -11.49 -3.81 -4.19
N TRP A 387 -10.74 -2.98 -4.91
CA TRP A 387 -9.54 -2.33 -4.38
C TRP A 387 -9.91 -1.03 -3.65
N VAL A 388 -9.30 -0.77 -2.50
CA VAL A 388 -9.57 0.47 -1.75
C VAL A 388 -8.40 1.45 -1.75
N GLY A 389 -7.23 1.01 -2.22
CA GLY A 389 -6.08 1.88 -2.35
C GLY A 389 -5.14 1.54 -3.49
N LEU A 390 -4.48 2.58 -3.97
CA LEU A 390 -3.47 2.54 -5.02
C LEU A 390 -2.29 3.42 -4.60
N SER A 391 -1.12 2.79 -4.50
CA SER A 391 0.14 3.47 -4.23
C SER A 391 1.00 3.47 -5.49
N TRP A 392 1.62 4.59 -5.79
CA TRP A 392 2.56 4.71 -6.90
C TRP A 392 4.00 4.48 -6.44
N TRP A 393 4.65 3.46 -6.99
CA TRP A 393 6.05 3.12 -6.71
C TRP A 393 6.97 3.66 -7.81
N HIS A 394 8.03 4.42 -7.50
CA HIS A 394 8.41 5.15 -6.29
C HIS A 394 8.29 6.66 -6.54
N PHE A 395 8.25 7.49 -5.50
CA PHE A 395 8.11 8.94 -5.65
C PHE A 395 9.40 9.64 -6.09
N GLY A 396 10.55 9.31 -5.50
CA GLY A 396 11.83 9.97 -5.79
C GLY A 396 12.87 9.03 -6.37
N ASP A 397 14.14 9.35 -6.12
CA ASP A 397 15.25 8.46 -6.44
C ASP A 397 15.35 7.30 -5.44
N PHE A 398 15.40 6.07 -5.97
CA PHE A 398 15.80 4.89 -5.19
C PHE A 398 16.87 4.10 -5.96
N THR A 399 18.12 4.16 -5.48
CA THR A 399 19.36 3.57 -6.04
C THR A 399 19.54 3.83 -7.54
N ASP A 400 18.73 3.20 -8.39
CA ASP A 400 18.74 3.27 -9.85
C ASP A 400 17.33 3.50 -10.44
N THR A 401 16.45 4.20 -9.72
CA THR A 401 15.04 4.42 -10.14
C THR A 401 14.72 5.90 -10.16
N GLU A 402 14.07 6.38 -11.22
CA GLU A 402 13.51 7.74 -11.33
C GLU A 402 11.98 7.65 -11.25
N GLY A 403 11.40 8.29 -10.23
CA GLY A 403 9.98 8.23 -9.87
C GLY A 403 9.10 9.44 -10.23
N THR A 404 7.96 9.55 -9.53
CA THR A 404 6.95 10.62 -9.69
C THR A 404 7.54 12.04 -9.71
N ILE A 405 8.47 12.35 -8.81
CA ILE A 405 9.04 13.69 -8.65
C ILE A 405 9.65 14.20 -9.96
N HIS A 406 10.19 13.30 -10.79
CA HIS A 406 10.86 13.69 -12.01
C HIS A 406 9.87 14.17 -13.07
N TYR A 407 8.69 13.54 -13.17
CA TYR A 407 7.61 14.04 -14.04
C TYR A 407 7.21 15.46 -13.63
N VAL A 408 7.21 15.77 -12.33
CA VAL A 408 6.82 17.09 -11.83
C VAL A 408 7.92 18.12 -12.02
N ASP A 409 9.15 17.79 -11.66
CA ASP A 409 10.32 18.66 -11.75
C ASP A 409 10.88 18.74 -13.19
N LYS A 410 10.26 18.03 -14.14
CA LYS A 410 10.55 18.03 -15.60
C LYS A 410 11.98 17.57 -15.92
N ASP A 411 12.44 16.53 -15.26
CA ASP A 411 13.80 16.02 -15.45
C ASP A 411 13.97 14.49 -15.67
N PRO A 412 12.94 13.68 -16.05
CA PRO A 412 13.18 12.28 -16.32
C PRO A 412 14.17 12.11 -17.48
N ARG A 413 15.04 11.10 -17.38
CA ARG A 413 15.97 10.75 -18.45
C ARG A 413 15.34 9.84 -19.50
N HIS A 414 15.78 9.95 -20.74
CA HIS A 414 15.37 9.07 -21.82
C HIS A 414 16.35 7.91 -21.96
N TYR A 415 16.03 6.78 -21.34
CA TYR A 415 16.81 5.56 -21.49
C TYR A 415 16.40 4.82 -22.77
N THR A 416 17.39 4.42 -23.56
CA THR A 416 17.18 3.61 -24.77
C THR A 416 18.28 2.56 -24.91
N PRO A 417 18.12 1.51 -25.74
CA PRO A 417 19.21 0.57 -26.01
C PRO A 417 20.48 1.22 -26.55
N ALA A 418 20.35 2.32 -27.31
CA ALA A 418 21.48 3.09 -27.85
C ALA A 418 22.13 4.01 -26.81
N HIS A 419 21.35 4.46 -25.82
CA HIS A 419 21.76 5.35 -24.75
C HIS A 419 21.34 4.80 -23.38
N PRO A 420 21.96 3.70 -22.91
CA PRO A 420 21.66 3.11 -21.60
C PRO A 420 22.01 4.03 -20.43
N GLU A 421 22.93 4.98 -20.62
CA GLU A 421 23.26 6.05 -19.67
C GLU A 421 22.14 7.09 -19.49
N GLY A 422 21.21 7.14 -20.45
CA GLY A 422 20.10 8.09 -20.49
C GLY A 422 20.50 9.45 -21.06
N THR A 423 19.70 9.95 -21.98
CA THR A 423 19.83 11.32 -22.52
C THR A 423 18.75 12.23 -21.95
N ALA A 424 18.90 13.54 -22.08
CA ALA A 424 17.81 14.45 -21.75
C ALA A 424 16.74 14.39 -22.84
N TYR A 425 15.46 14.35 -22.45
CA TYR A 425 14.39 14.63 -23.39
C TYR A 425 14.46 16.09 -23.88
N PRO A 426 14.01 16.39 -25.11
CA PRO A 426 13.78 17.76 -25.53
C PRO A 426 12.79 18.47 -24.58
N GLN A 427 12.99 19.76 -24.31
CA GLN A 427 12.17 20.52 -23.35
C GLN A 427 10.66 20.40 -23.63
N GLN A 428 10.25 20.51 -24.90
CA GLN A 428 8.85 20.35 -25.30
C GLN A 428 8.26 18.99 -24.90
N LYS A 429 9.08 17.93 -24.90
CA LYS A 429 8.65 16.59 -24.49
C LYS A 429 8.53 16.50 -22.97
N LEU A 430 9.45 17.10 -22.22
CA LEU A 430 9.40 17.20 -20.76
C LEU A 430 8.16 17.98 -20.30
N ASP A 431 7.86 19.10 -20.95
CA ASP A 431 6.66 19.90 -20.68
C ASP A 431 5.39 19.09 -20.93
N LYS A 432 5.32 18.37 -22.06
CA LYS A 432 4.20 17.48 -22.36
C LYS A 432 4.03 16.36 -21.33
N LEU A 433 5.12 15.67 -20.96
CA LEU A 433 5.09 14.60 -19.96
C LEU A 433 4.59 15.12 -18.61
N HIS A 434 5.04 16.30 -18.20
CA HIS A 434 4.57 16.96 -17.00
C HIS A 434 3.07 17.25 -17.05
N GLU A 435 2.60 17.89 -18.12
CA GLU A 435 1.18 18.24 -18.28
C GLU A 435 0.29 17.00 -18.28
N GLU A 436 0.66 15.96 -19.03
CA GLU A 436 -0.08 14.70 -19.11
C GLU A 436 -0.06 13.95 -17.76
N PHE A 437 1.08 13.94 -17.06
CA PHE A 437 1.19 13.35 -15.73
C PHE A 437 0.29 14.05 -14.71
N ILE A 438 0.36 15.38 -14.64
CA ILE A 438 -0.46 16.18 -13.74
C ILE A 438 -1.95 16.00 -14.07
N ALA A 439 -2.31 16.03 -15.36
CA ALA A 439 -3.69 15.79 -15.79
C ALA A 439 -4.21 14.41 -15.37
N SER A 440 -3.40 13.35 -15.54
CA SER A 440 -3.74 11.99 -15.10
C SER A 440 -3.95 11.91 -13.58
N ARG A 441 -3.02 12.45 -12.79
CA ARG A 441 -3.13 12.45 -11.32
C ARG A 441 -4.32 13.27 -10.81
N MET A 442 -4.55 14.45 -11.38
CA MET A 442 -5.70 15.28 -11.03
C MET A 442 -7.03 14.61 -11.41
N ARG A 443 -7.12 13.96 -12.57
CA ARG A 443 -8.31 13.18 -12.97
C ARG A 443 -8.66 12.13 -11.92
N MET A 444 -7.68 11.35 -11.46
CA MET A 444 -7.88 10.31 -10.44
C MET A 444 -8.36 10.93 -9.13
N PHE A 445 -7.72 12.01 -8.68
CA PHE A 445 -8.11 12.71 -7.47
C PHE A 445 -9.51 13.31 -7.56
N GLU A 446 -9.85 13.97 -8.67
CA GLU A 446 -11.17 14.56 -8.86
C GLU A 446 -12.26 13.48 -8.88
N ASP A 447 -11.99 12.36 -9.54
CA ASP A 447 -12.90 11.21 -9.54
C ASP A 447 -13.10 10.66 -8.13
N VAL A 448 -12.05 10.52 -7.32
CA VAL A 448 -12.20 10.08 -5.93
C VAL A 448 -12.93 11.15 -5.11
N VAL A 449 -12.39 12.35 -5.01
CA VAL A 449 -12.81 13.36 -4.03
C VAL A 449 -14.16 13.98 -4.38
N TYR A 450 -14.38 14.31 -5.66
CA TYR A 450 -15.56 15.06 -6.08
C TYR A 450 -16.62 14.20 -6.76
N ASN A 451 -16.28 13.05 -7.33
CA ASN A 451 -17.31 12.14 -7.88
C ASN A 451 -17.71 11.07 -6.86
N GLN A 452 -16.78 10.20 -6.46
CA GLN A 452 -17.08 9.10 -5.52
C GLN A 452 -17.45 9.62 -4.12
N PHE A 453 -16.78 10.69 -3.68
CA PHE A 453 -16.96 11.31 -2.36
C PHE A 453 -17.48 12.75 -2.43
N GLY A 454 -18.06 13.18 -3.56
CA GLY A 454 -18.55 14.55 -3.75
C GLY A 454 -19.56 15.01 -2.70
N ARG A 455 -20.40 14.09 -2.20
CA ARG A 455 -21.33 14.35 -1.09
C ARG A 455 -20.66 14.76 0.22
N LEU A 456 -19.35 14.53 0.37
CA LEU A 456 -18.52 14.96 1.51
C LEU A 456 -17.68 16.19 1.15
N ASN A 457 -17.57 16.53 -0.13
CA ASN A 457 -16.69 17.55 -0.69
C ASN A 457 -17.42 18.33 -1.80
N PRO A 458 -18.48 19.09 -1.49
CA PRO A 458 -19.19 19.86 -2.50
C PRO A 458 -18.24 20.86 -3.16
N LYS A 459 -18.17 20.85 -4.51
CA LYS A 459 -17.26 21.72 -5.30
C LYS A 459 -17.51 23.22 -5.06
N ASP A 460 -18.72 23.58 -4.64
CA ASP A 460 -19.14 24.97 -4.45
C ASP A 460 -18.82 25.54 -3.05
N GLY A 461 -18.07 24.81 -2.23
CA GLY A 461 -17.65 25.27 -0.89
C GLY A 461 -18.79 25.43 0.13
N ARG A 462 -20.03 25.04 -0.22
CA ARG A 462 -21.18 25.01 0.69
C ARG A 462 -21.10 23.75 1.55
N PHE A 463 -20.47 23.88 2.70
CA PHE A 463 -20.62 22.92 3.80
C PHE A 463 -21.82 23.31 4.65
#